data_AF-A0A972QE73-F1
#
_entry.id   AF-A0A972QE73-F1
#
_cell.length_a   1.000
_cell.length_b   1.000
_cell.length_c   1.000
_cell.angle_alpha   90.00
_cell.angle_beta   90.00
_cell.angle_gamma   90.00
#
_symmetry.space_group_name_H-M   'P 1'
#
loop_
_entity.id
_entity.type
_entity.pdbx_description
1 polymer ?
#
loop_
_entity_poly.entity_id
_entity_poly.type
_entity_poly.pdbx_seq_one_letter_code
_entity_poly.pdbx_strand_id
1 'polypeptide(L)'
;MASHHKKLITDKGTWRFIESGFQDPYTNMASDEVMLDLFSESKIPPTLRFYGWSSGSFSLGCFQDAEILLNTEKCNKDAVPFVRRMTGGGIVYHGSDISYSIVCRREDLAVPRRLNESYKGLCAFLISGFRNLGLNPQYSLSQPKRNIKSGGFCCQEEETYDITINGKKIG
;
A
#
# COMPACT_ATOMS: atom_id res chain seq x y z
N MET A 1 -13.08 15.82 -6.37
CA MET A 1 -13.20 15.02 -7.61
C MET A 1 -14.07 13.80 -7.31
N ALA A 2 -14.97 13.41 -8.21
CA ALA A 2 -15.89 12.31 -7.97
C ALA A 2 -15.14 10.97 -7.87
N SER A 3 -15.23 10.32 -6.71
CA SER A 3 -14.78 8.94 -6.52
C SER A 3 -15.60 8.02 -7.43
N HIS A 4 -14.95 7.33 -8.35
CA HIS A 4 -15.63 6.38 -9.23
C HIS A 4 -15.77 5.06 -8.49
N HIS A 5 -17.01 4.72 -8.11
CA HIS A 5 -17.34 3.46 -7.48
C HIS A 5 -17.78 2.46 -8.54
N LYS A 6 -17.01 1.40 -8.72
CA LYS A 6 -17.39 0.27 -9.59
C LYS A 6 -17.60 -0.98 -8.74
N LYS A 7 -18.51 -1.85 -9.16
CA LYS A 7 -18.68 -3.18 -8.58
C LYS A 7 -17.89 -4.17 -9.44
N LEU A 8 -17.02 -4.95 -8.82
CA LEU A 8 -16.32 -6.07 -9.45
C LEU A 8 -17.02 -7.35 -8.99
N ILE A 9 -17.55 -8.14 -9.92
CA ILE A 9 -18.19 -9.41 -9.60
C ILE A 9 -17.12 -10.49 -9.70
N THR A 10 -16.93 -11.24 -8.62
CA THR A 10 -16.06 -12.42 -8.59
C THR A 10 -16.87 -13.66 -8.22
N ASP A 11 -16.34 -14.85 -8.48
CA ASP A 11 -16.95 -16.14 -8.13
C ASP A 11 -17.24 -16.26 -6.61
N LYS A 12 -16.60 -15.42 -5.78
CA LYS A 12 -16.76 -15.39 -4.33
C LYS A 12 -17.62 -14.23 -3.81
N GLY A 13 -18.15 -13.37 -4.67
CA GLY A 13 -19.05 -12.29 -4.28
C GLY A 13 -18.78 -10.96 -4.99
N THR A 14 -19.51 -9.93 -4.57
CA THR A 14 -19.35 -8.58 -5.12
C THR A 14 -18.28 -7.82 -4.35
N TRP A 15 -17.21 -7.47 -5.05
CA TRP A 15 -16.17 -6.55 -4.58
C TRP A 15 -16.52 -5.11 -4.94
N ARG A 16 -16.13 -4.19 -4.06
CA ARG A 16 -16.18 -2.75 -4.35
C ARG A 16 -14.82 -2.29 -4.82
N PHE A 17 -14.81 -1.56 -5.92
CA PHE A 17 -13.64 -0.90 -6.45
C PHE A 17 -13.77 0.61 -6.33
N ILE A 18 -12.74 1.24 -5.78
CA ILE A 18 -12.71 2.69 -5.54
C ILE A 18 -11.47 3.29 -6.21
N GLU A 19 -11.69 4.23 -7.11
CA GLU A 19 -10.64 5.13 -7.59
C GLU A 19 -10.83 6.49 -6.91
N SER A 20 -10.08 6.76 -5.83
CA SER A 20 -10.26 8.01 -5.07
C SER A 20 -9.43 9.18 -5.59
N GLY A 21 -8.58 8.96 -6.59
CA GLY A 21 -7.68 9.97 -7.15
C GLY A 21 -6.58 10.39 -6.16
N PHE A 22 -6.02 11.57 -6.40
CA PHE A 22 -5.00 12.17 -5.52
C PHE A 22 -5.68 12.85 -4.32
N GLN A 23 -5.28 12.44 -3.12
CA GLN A 23 -5.78 13.00 -1.87
C GLN A 23 -4.60 13.41 -0.98
N ASP A 24 -4.87 14.28 -0.02
CA ASP A 24 -3.90 14.64 1.01
C ASP A 24 -3.61 13.41 1.91
N PRO A 25 -2.43 13.37 2.56
CA PRO A 25 -2.02 12.20 3.34
C PRO A 25 -2.97 11.88 4.49
N TYR A 26 -3.61 12.87 5.11
CA TYR A 26 -4.54 12.66 6.21
C TYR A 26 -5.82 11.99 5.72
N THR A 27 -6.40 12.49 4.63
CA THR A 27 -7.58 11.89 3.99
C THR A 27 -7.30 10.46 3.52
N ASN A 28 -6.11 10.18 2.98
CA ASN A 28 -5.74 8.83 2.58
C ASN A 28 -5.76 7.86 3.75
N MET A 29 -5.15 8.22 4.88
CA MET A 29 -5.11 7.37 6.08
C MET A 29 -6.48 7.22 6.73
N ALA A 30 -7.23 8.32 6.88
CA ALA A 30 -8.58 8.28 7.44
C ALA A 30 -9.53 7.41 6.59
N SER A 31 -9.39 7.46 5.26
CA SER A 31 -10.18 6.64 4.36
C SER A 31 -9.87 5.15 4.53
N ASP A 32 -8.59 4.78 4.66
CA ASP A 32 -8.20 3.38 4.90
C ASP A 32 -8.69 2.89 6.27
N GLU A 33 -8.68 3.75 7.30
CA GLU A 33 -9.24 3.46 8.63
C GLU A 33 -10.74 3.23 8.64
N VAL A 34 -11.51 4.19 8.11
CA VAL A 34 -12.96 4.07 8.03
C VAL A 34 -13.39 2.87 7.19
N MET A 35 -12.66 2.54 6.11
CA MET A 35 -12.92 1.34 5.34
C MET A 35 -12.68 0.07 6.14
N LEU A 36 -11.63 0.00 6.96
CA LEU A 36 -11.41 -1.17 7.81
C LEU A 36 -12.53 -1.32 8.85
N ASP A 37 -12.90 -0.23 9.52
CA ASP A 37 -13.95 -0.22 10.55
C ASP A 37 -15.30 -0.64 9.98
N LEU A 38 -15.75 0.02 8.91
CA LEU A 38 -17.02 -0.31 8.26
C LEU A 38 -17.05 -1.75 7.74
N PHE A 39 -15.92 -2.27 7.26
CA PHE A 39 -15.83 -3.66 6.80
C PHE A 39 -15.92 -4.64 7.97
N SER A 40 -15.27 -4.33 9.10
CA SER A 40 -15.35 -5.14 10.33
C SER A 40 -16.78 -5.25 10.85
N GLU A 41 -17.56 -4.18 10.72
CA GLU A 41 -18.99 -4.12 11.06
C GLU A 41 -19.90 -4.70 9.98
N SER A 42 -19.33 -5.29 8.91
CA SER A 42 -20.06 -5.84 7.76
C SER A 42 -20.98 -4.82 7.05
N LYS A 43 -20.68 -3.52 7.14
CA LYS A 43 -21.45 -2.43 6.51
C LYS A 43 -21.08 -2.19 5.04
N ILE A 44 -19.93 -2.69 4.61
CA ILE A 44 -19.44 -2.57 3.24
C ILE A 44 -18.88 -3.92 2.76
N PRO A 45 -18.88 -4.19 1.44
CA PRO A 45 -18.26 -5.39 0.89
C PRO A 45 -16.73 -5.29 0.90
N PRO A 46 -16.02 -6.40 0.61
CA PRO A 46 -14.59 -6.39 0.36
C PRO A 46 -14.23 -5.31 -0.66
N THR A 47 -13.20 -4.51 -0.37
CA THR A 47 -12.89 -3.31 -1.13
C THR A 47 -11.45 -3.32 -1.62
N LEU A 48 -11.25 -3.05 -2.90
CA LEU A 48 -9.98 -2.64 -3.48
C LEU A 48 -10.05 -1.14 -3.79
N ARG A 49 -9.10 -0.37 -3.27
CA ARG A 49 -9.00 1.07 -3.48
C ARG A 49 -7.65 1.42 -4.11
N PHE A 50 -7.66 2.26 -5.14
CA PHE A 50 -6.47 2.94 -5.66
C PHE A 50 -6.54 4.43 -5.37
N TYR A 51 -5.38 4.99 -5.03
CA TYR A 51 -5.24 6.40 -4.70
C TYR A 51 -3.82 6.91 -4.96
N GLY A 52 -3.71 8.22 -5.10
CA GLY A 52 -2.43 8.92 -5.16
C GLY A 52 -2.30 9.91 -4.01
N TRP A 53 -1.13 10.53 -3.91
CA TRP A 53 -0.80 11.51 -2.88
C TRP A 53 -0.70 12.89 -3.52
N SER A 54 -1.51 13.84 -3.08
CA SER A 54 -1.58 15.18 -3.68
C SER A 54 -0.34 16.04 -3.41
N SER A 55 0.50 15.63 -2.46
CA SER A 55 1.73 16.33 -2.08
C SER A 55 2.81 15.35 -1.62
N GLY A 56 4.06 15.80 -1.73
CA GLY A 56 5.20 15.12 -1.11
C GLY A 56 4.96 14.89 0.38
N SER A 57 5.00 13.65 0.86
CA SER A 57 4.63 13.33 2.24
C SER A 57 5.30 12.06 2.75
N PHE A 58 5.41 11.90 4.06
CA PHE A 58 5.89 10.66 4.68
C PHE A 58 4.75 9.87 5.31
N SER A 59 4.76 8.55 5.16
CA SER A 59 3.93 7.66 5.96
C SER A 59 4.81 6.73 6.80
N LEU A 60 4.54 6.69 8.10
CA LEU A 60 5.28 5.91 9.09
C LEU A 60 4.49 4.67 9.48
N GLY A 61 5.18 3.58 9.78
CA GLY A 61 4.54 2.40 10.37
C GLY A 61 3.98 2.68 11.77
N CYS A 62 2.97 1.92 12.19
CA CYS A 62 2.24 2.15 13.44
C CYS A 62 3.12 2.17 14.69
N PHE A 63 4.25 1.45 14.70
CA PHE A 63 5.19 1.38 15.82
C PHE A 63 6.42 2.29 15.69
N GLN A 64 6.49 3.11 14.63
CA GLN A 64 7.65 3.96 14.39
C GLN A 64 7.53 5.30 15.14
N ASP A 65 8.65 5.86 15.58
CA ASP A 65 8.68 7.18 16.20
C ASP A 65 9.07 8.24 15.16
N ALA A 66 8.23 9.26 15.01
CA ALA A 66 8.45 10.34 14.06
C ALA A 66 9.65 11.21 14.46
N GLU A 67 9.84 11.48 15.75
CA GLU A 67 10.95 12.33 16.22
C GLU A 67 12.32 11.65 16.05
N ILE A 68 12.33 10.32 16.00
CA ILE A 68 13.56 9.54 15.76
C ILE A 68 13.87 9.45 14.26
N LEU A 69 12.84 9.29 13.42
CA LEU A 69 13.03 8.99 12.00
C LEU A 69 13.04 10.23 11.11
N LEU A 70 12.43 11.32 11.54
CA LEU A 70 12.28 12.54 10.77
C LEU A 70 12.86 13.73 11.51
N ASN A 71 13.43 14.66 10.73
CA ASN A 71 13.62 16.02 11.22
C ASN A 71 12.27 16.74 11.12
N THR A 72 11.48 16.67 12.20
CA THR A 72 10.11 17.21 12.28
C THR A 72 10.09 18.73 12.08
N GLU A 73 11.08 19.45 12.61
CA GLU A 73 11.26 20.89 12.38
C GLU A 73 11.42 21.23 10.89
N LYS A 74 12.27 20.48 10.18
CA LYS A 74 12.47 20.64 8.74
C LYS A 74 11.22 20.26 7.95
N CYS A 75 10.53 19.19 8.33
CA CYS A 75 9.26 18.81 7.70
C CYS A 75 8.23 19.92 7.82
N ASN A 76 8.12 20.54 9.00
CA ASN A 76 7.22 21.68 9.23
C ASN A 76 7.64 22.90 8.40
N LYS A 77 8.93 23.22 8.36
CA LYS A 77 9.46 24.36 7.59
C LYS A 77 9.25 24.20 6.09
N ASP A 78 9.46 22.99 5.57
CA ASP A 78 9.35 22.68 4.15
C ASP A 78 7.91 22.29 3.74
N ALA A 79 6.94 22.38 4.67
CA ALA A 79 5.54 21.99 4.48
C ALA A 79 5.38 20.55 3.94
N VAL A 80 6.19 19.62 4.45
CA VAL A 80 6.13 18.18 4.13
C VAL A 80 5.35 17.47 5.23
N PRO A 81 4.06 17.15 5.01
CA PRO A 81 3.26 16.43 5.99
C PRO A 81 3.79 15.01 6.20
N PHE A 82 3.60 14.50 7.41
CA PHE A 82 3.84 13.11 7.74
C PHE A 82 2.66 12.53 8.51
N VAL A 83 2.35 11.27 8.25
CA VAL A 83 1.21 10.55 8.83
C VAL A 83 1.64 9.17 9.35
N ARG A 84 0.87 8.63 10.29
CA ARG A 84 1.08 7.28 10.82
C ARG A 84 0.02 6.34 10.23
N ARG A 85 0.47 5.23 9.65
CA ARG A 85 -0.41 4.18 9.14
C ARG A 85 -0.84 3.26 10.27
N MET A 86 -2.03 2.67 10.16
CA MET A 86 -2.51 1.62 11.06
C MET A 86 -1.67 0.32 10.98
N THR A 87 -0.98 0.10 9.86
CA THR A 87 -0.14 -1.06 9.62
C THR A 87 1.30 -0.83 10.09
N GLY A 88 2.02 -1.92 10.36
CA GLY A 88 3.45 -1.87 10.68
C GLY A 88 4.33 -1.53 9.47
N GLY A 89 5.59 -1.97 9.54
CA GLY A 89 6.58 -1.73 8.48
C GLY A 89 7.33 -0.41 8.63
N GLY A 90 8.14 -0.10 7.61
CA GLY A 90 9.03 1.06 7.60
C GLY A 90 8.37 2.37 7.17
N ILE A 91 9.21 3.40 7.07
CA ILE A 91 8.81 4.72 6.57
C ILE A 91 8.86 4.75 5.03
N VAL A 92 7.87 5.41 4.42
CA VAL A 92 7.75 5.58 2.97
C VAL A 92 7.58 7.06 2.66
N TYR A 93 8.27 7.53 1.63
CA TYR A 93 8.02 8.85 1.04
C TYR A 93 7.10 8.70 -0.17
N HIS A 94 6.10 9.56 -0.24
CA HIS A 94 5.10 9.61 -1.30
C HIS A 94 5.21 10.93 -2.07
N GLY A 95 4.80 10.93 -3.34
CA GLY A 95 4.70 12.17 -4.13
C GLY A 95 4.46 11.98 -5.63
N SER A 96 4.87 10.84 -6.19
CA SER A 96 4.62 10.47 -7.59
C SER A 96 4.16 9.02 -7.73
N ASP A 97 3.87 8.36 -6.62
CA ASP A 97 3.45 6.98 -6.54
C ASP A 97 1.92 6.85 -6.57
N ILE A 98 1.47 5.68 -7.03
CA ILE A 98 0.10 5.22 -6.90
C ILE A 98 0.11 4.18 -5.79
N SER A 99 -0.72 4.39 -4.78
CA SER A 99 -0.93 3.46 -3.68
C SER A 99 -2.24 2.70 -3.87
N TYR A 100 -2.31 1.51 -3.29
CA TYR A 100 -3.54 0.74 -3.23
C TYR A 100 -3.74 0.15 -1.84
N SER A 101 -5.00 -0.05 -1.46
CA SER A 101 -5.37 -0.74 -0.23
C SER A 101 -6.43 -1.80 -0.53
N ILE A 102 -6.33 -2.94 0.16
CA ILE A 102 -7.27 -4.05 0.07
C ILE A 102 -7.81 -4.31 1.47
N VAL A 103 -9.12 -4.19 1.62
CA VAL A 103 -9.84 -4.53 2.85
C VAL A 103 -10.76 -5.70 2.55
N CYS A 104 -10.43 -6.87 3.09
CA CYS A 104 -11.18 -8.10 2.88
C CYS A 104 -10.94 -9.09 4.01
N ARG A 105 -11.82 -10.09 4.15
CA ARG A 105 -11.55 -11.28 4.93
C ARG A 105 -10.66 -12.21 4.12
N ARG A 106 -10.07 -13.18 4.80
CA ARG A 106 -9.24 -14.18 4.16
C ARG A 106 -10.03 -15.10 3.24
N GLU A 107 -11.28 -15.36 3.59
CA GLU A 107 -12.19 -16.22 2.83
C GLU A 107 -12.58 -15.59 1.49
N ASP A 108 -12.59 -14.25 1.43
CA ASP A 108 -12.85 -13.47 0.22
C ASP A 108 -11.71 -13.60 -0.80
N LEU A 109 -10.50 -13.92 -0.32
CA LEU A 109 -9.34 -14.17 -1.16
C LEU A 109 -9.31 -15.63 -1.62
N ALA A 110 -9.03 -15.85 -2.90
CA ALA A 110 -8.72 -17.16 -3.45
C ALA A 110 -7.23 -17.53 -3.22
N VAL A 111 -6.68 -17.22 -2.04
CA VAL A 111 -5.23 -17.36 -1.75
C VAL A 111 -4.96 -18.40 -0.65
N PRO A 112 -3.78 -19.06 -0.67
CA PRO A 112 -3.42 -20.06 0.34
C PRO A 112 -3.33 -19.49 1.76
N ARG A 113 -3.39 -20.40 2.74
CA ARG A 113 -3.35 -20.06 4.18
C ARG A 113 -1.99 -19.54 4.69
N ARG A 114 -0.90 -19.61 3.93
CA ARG A 114 0.42 -19.16 4.41
C ARG A 114 0.62 -17.69 4.11
N LEU A 115 1.05 -16.90 5.10
CA LEU A 115 1.19 -15.43 5.02
C LEU A 115 1.96 -14.98 3.75
N ASN A 116 3.09 -15.63 3.50
CA ASN A 116 3.97 -15.35 2.36
C ASN A 116 3.31 -15.67 1.01
N GLU A 117 2.49 -16.72 0.95
CA GLU A 117 1.75 -17.09 -0.26
C GLU A 117 0.52 -16.19 -0.46
N SER A 118 -0.08 -15.71 0.64
CA SER A 118 -1.16 -14.71 0.59
C SER A 118 -0.67 -13.39 0.00
N TYR A 119 0.53 -12.92 0.36
CA TYR A 119 1.12 -11.70 -0.20
C TYR A 119 1.35 -11.82 -1.72
N LYS A 120 1.94 -12.93 -2.18
CA LYS A 120 2.07 -13.21 -3.61
C LYS A 120 0.72 -13.21 -4.32
N GLY A 121 -0.32 -13.77 -3.71
CA GLY A 121 -1.68 -13.74 -4.24
C GLY A 121 -2.27 -12.33 -4.31
N LEU A 122 -2.07 -11.51 -3.28
CA LEU A 122 -2.51 -10.12 -3.22
C LEU A 122 -1.80 -9.24 -4.26
N CYS A 123 -0.52 -9.49 -4.54
CA CYS A 123 0.23 -8.73 -5.53
C CYS A 123 0.11 -9.30 -6.97
N ALA A 124 -0.53 -10.46 -7.16
CA ALA A 124 -0.62 -11.10 -8.47
C ALA A 124 -1.33 -10.25 -9.52
N PHE A 125 -2.32 -9.46 -9.11
CA PHE A 125 -3.01 -8.57 -10.05
C PHE A 125 -2.07 -7.46 -10.58
N LEU A 126 -1.10 -7.01 -9.79
CA LEU A 126 -0.11 -6.01 -10.22
C LEU A 126 0.81 -6.60 -11.30
N ILE A 127 1.30 -7.83 -11.11
CA ILE A 127 2.08 -8.55 -12.12
C ILE A 127 1.32 -8.64 -13.44
N SER A 128 0.05 -9.07 -13.39
CA SER A 128 -0.81 -9.16 -14.58
C SER A 128 -1.05 -7.78 -15.20
N GLY A 129 -1.29 -6.75 -14.39
CA GLY A 129 -1.48 -5.38 -14.84
C GLY A 129 -0.27 -4.84 -15.58
N PHE A 130 0.93 -4.97 -15.01
CA PHE A 130 2.17 -4.53 -15.66
C PHE A 130 2.47 -5.33 -16.94
N ARG A 131 2.17 -6.62 -17.00
CA ARG A 131 2.29 -7.41 -18.23
C ARG A 131 1.36 -6.92 -19.33
N ASN A 132 0.13 -6.55 -18.99
CA ASN A 132 -0.82 -5.97 -19.96
C ASN A 132 -0.35 -4.61 -20.49
N LEU A 133 0.51 -3.89 -19.76
CA LEU A 133 1.19 -2.68 -20.21
C LEU A 133 2.46 -2.96 -21.04
N GLY A 134 2.76 -4.22 -21.36
CA GLY A 134 3.94 -4.63 -22.12
C GLY A 134 5.24 -4.66 -21.30
N LEU A 135 5.16 -4.61 -19.97
CA LEU A 135 6.32 -4.69 -19.08
C LEU A 135 6.59 -6.14 -18.65
N ASN A 136 7.80 -6.42 -18.19
CA ASN A 136 8.20 -7.74 -17.69
C ASN A 136 8.45 -7.74 -16.17
N PRO A 137 7.38 -7.70 -15.35
CA PRO A 137 7.50 -7.68 -13.89
C PRO A 137 7.87 -9.06 -13.33
N GLN A 138 8.69 -9.06 -12.28
CA GLN A 138 9.12 -10.24 -11.55
C GLN A 138 9.00 -10.02 -10.05
N TYR A 139 8.71 -11.10 -9.31
CA TYR A 139 8.83 -11.08 -7.85
C TYR A 139 10.31 -11.16 -7.47
N SER A 140 10.73 -10.30 -6.55
CA SER A 140 12.03 -10.41 -5.92
C SER A 140 12.06 -11.67 -5.06
N LEU A 141 13.05 -12.52 -5.33
CA LEU A 141 13.38 -13.69 -4.50
C LEU A 141 14.56 -13.38 -3.56
N SER A 142 14.93 -12.10 -3.45
CA SER A 142 15.98 -11.63 -2.55
C SER A 142 15.66 -12.08 -1.11
N GLN A 143 16.60 -12.79 -0.48
CA GLN A 143 16.55 -12.96 0.97
C GLN A 143 16.82 -11.59 1.61
N PRO A 144 16.05 -11.19 2.63
CA PRO A 144 16.25 -9.89 3.27
C PRO A 144 17.71 -9.81 3.73
N LYS A 145 18.48 -8.87 3.17
CA LYS A 145 19.81 -8.56 3.69
C LYS A 145 19.58 -7.94 5.05
N ARG A 146 19.70 -8.75 6.10
CA ARG A 146 19.49 -8.38 7.49
C ARG A 146 20.63 -7.46 7.99
N ASN A 147 20.83 -6.32 7.35
CA ASN A 147 21.61 -5.20 7.85
C ASN A 147 20.62 -4.18 8.40
N ILE A 148 20.15 -4.42 9.63
CA ILE A 148 19.34 -3.46 10.37
C ILE A 148 20.26 -2.29 10.72
N LYS A 149 20.41 -1.33 9.82
CA LYS A 149 20.66 0.05 10.23
C LYS A 149 19.28 0.66 10.44
N SER A 150 18.90 0.79 11.71
CA SER A 150 17.71 1.51 12.15
C SER A 150 17.69 2.90 11.48
N GLY A 151 16.83 3.09 10.47
CA GLY A 151 16.71 4.34 9.72
C GLY A 151 16.55 4.24 8.20
N GLY A 152 16.53 3.04 7.61
CA GLY A 152 16.31 2.87 6.16
C GLY A 152 14.86 3.16 5.72
N PHE A 153 14.70 3.76 4.53
CA PHE A 153 13.40 3.88 3.86
C PHE A 153 12.97 2.52 3.31
N CYS A 154 11.69 2.15 3.48
CA CYS A 154 11.14 0.88 2.98
C CYS A 154 11.30 0.73 1.45
N CYS A 155 11.32 1.85 0.71
CA CYS A 155 11.52 1.86 -0.75
C CYS A 155 12.95 1.50 -1.18
N GLN A 156 13.93 1.55 -0.27
CA GLN A 156 15.35 1.28 -0.56
C GLN A 156 15.75 -0.16 -0.29
N GLU A 157 14.96 -0.91 0.48
CA GLU A 157 15.23 -2.29 0.84
C GLU A 157 14.30 -3.22 0.04
N GLU A 158 14.86 -4.29 -0.50
CA GLU A 158 14.09 -5.32 -1.20
C GLU A 158 13.66 -6.40 -0.21
N GLU A 159 12.35 -6.56 -0.05
CA GLU A 159 11.73 -7.64 0.68
C GLU A 159 11.33 -8.77 -0.27
N THR A 160 11.22 -9.98 0.28
CA THR A 160 10.75 -11.14 -0.51
C THR A 160 9.35 -10.86 -1.05
N TYR A 161 9.17 -11.03 -2.36
CA TYR A 161 7.96 -10.72 -3.15
C TYR A 161 7.70 -9.26 -3.51
N ASP A 162 8.66 -8.35 -3.28
CA ASP A 162 8.62 -7.04 -3.94
C ASP A 162 8.58 -7.22 -5.47
N ILE A 163 7.95 -6.28 -6.16
CA ILE A 163 7.84 -6.29 -7.61
C ILE A 163 9.01 -5.52 -8.19
N THR A 164 9.71 -6.16 -9.12
CA THR A 164 10.82 -5.56 -9.86
C THR A 164 10.54 -5.58 -11.36
N ILE A 165 11.00 -4.55 -12.06
CA ILE A 165 11.03 -4.48 -13.52
C ILE A 165 12.45 -4.11 -13.94
N ASN A 166 13.06 -4.92 -14.80
CA ASN A 166 14.45 -4.73 -15.27
C ASN A 166 15.45 -4.58 -14.10
N GLY A 167 15.25 -5.33 -13.01
CA GLY A 167 16.10 -5.28 -11.81
C GLY A 167 15.93 -4.04 -10.93
N LYS A 168 14.89 -3.23 -11.13
CA LYS A 168 14.55 -2.09 -10.26
C LYS A 168 13.26 -2.37 -9.50
N LYS A 169 13.26 -2.15 -8.19
CA LYS A 169 12.06 -2.21 -7.34
C LYS A 169 11.06 -1.12 -7.77
N ILE A 170 9.81 -1.51 -7.89
CA ILE A 170 8.70 -0.62 -8.28
C ILE A 170 7.51 -0.70 -7.33
N GLY A 171 7.48 -1.67 -6.42
CA GLY A 171 6.41 -1.90 -5.46
C GLY A 171 6.77 -3.01 -4.50
#